data_AF-A0A4D7DK55-F1
#
_entry.id   AF-A0A4D7DK55-F1
#
_cell.length_a   1.000
_cell.length_b   1.000
_cell.length_c   1.000
_cell.angle_alpha   90.00
_cell.angle_beta   90.00
_cell.angle_gamma   90.00
#
_symmetry.space_group_name_H-M   'P 1'
#
loop_
_entity.id
_entity.type
_entity.pdbx_description
1 polymer ?
#
loop_
_entity_poly.entity_id
_entity_poly.type
_entity_poly.pdbx_seq_one_letter_code
_entity_poly.pdbx_strand_id
1 'polypeptide(L)'
;MAKPLNERLTKALTNAAARSAELEALIGEATAERERLSGIMAQANDDALNLGLSDEDRDAAGARADRARRDILAMSKVVANLETILAARVASEQKQAVAGRRGELLAERDRIAAALRAEWPDIEARIVSLLSAVTSNASAMKAAGIYEADAEAVARDLPGNFTKGSLLFRQLSKIALPSFANGHELAWPAPERPAKHWTEQVAEGRKRQVEAQRRQDRAEAEAWAGYSVSAGAIKQMTEVKGRDPKSGVETGFTLYPEDIIGAFRTDNSARTIRLHANAAERLRRLGASIEPVS
;
A
#
# COMPACT_ATOMS: atom_id res chain seq x y z
N MET A 1 -35.27 10.12 -38.32
CA MET A 1 -34.26 9.22 -38.94
C MET A 1 -33.04 9.17 -38.04
N ALA A 2 -32.44 8.00 -37.85
CA ALA A 2 -31.20 7.88 -37.09
C ALA A 2 -30.07 8.65 -37.79
N LYS A 3 -29.19 9.29 -37.03
CA LYS A 3 -28.04 10.00 -37.61
C LYS A 3 -27.12 9.00 -38.31
N PRO A 4 -26.43 9.40 -39.41
CA PRO A 4 -25.44 8.57 -40.07
C PRO A 4 -24.41 8.03 -39.07
N LEU A 5 -23.99 6.77 -39.25
CA LEU A 5 -23.00 6.12 -38.38
C LEU A 5 -21.75 6.99 -38.21
N ASN A 6 -21.22 7.56 -39.29
CA ASN A 6 -20.04 8.43 -39.25
C ASN A 6 -20.22 9.64 -38.32
N GLU A 7 -21.37 10.31 -38.34
CA GLU A 7 -21.63 11.44 -37.43
C GLU A 7 -21.66 10.99 -35.97
N ARG A 8 -22.24 9.81 -35.70
CA ARG A 8 -22.29 9.23 -34.35
C ARG A 8 -20.89 8.85 -33.86
N LEU A 9 -20.06 8.24 -34.72
CA LEU A 9 -18.68 7.89 -34.43
C LEU A 9 -17.83 9.14 -34.17
N THR A 10 -17.91 10.17 -35.03
CA THR A 10 -17.19 11.44 -34.81
C THR A 10 -17.63 12.13 -33.52
N LYS A 11 -18.94 12.14 -33.23
CA LYS A 11 -19.45 12.69 -31.98
C LYS A 11 -18.92 11.91 -30.77
N ALA A 12 -18.90 10.59 -30.82
CA ALA A 12 -18.39 9.77 -29.71
C ALA A 12 -16.88 9.96 -29.48
N LEU A 13 -16.09 10.11 -30.56
CA LEU A 13 -14.65 10.37 -30.46
C LEU A 13 -14.32 11.73 -29.82
N THR A 14 -15.21 12.71 -29.94
CA THR A 14 -15.02 14.07 -29.40
C THR A 14 -15.73 14.30 -28.07
N ASN A 15 -16.71 13.46 -27.72
CA ASN A 15 -17.53 13.60 -26.53
C ASN A 15 -16.99 12.76 -25.36
N ALA A 16 -16.26 13.40 -24.45
CA ALA A 16 -15.78 12.78 -23.21
C ALA A 16 -16.91 12.30 -22.26
N ALA A 17 -18.16 12.73 -22.48
CA ALA A 17 -19.32 12.37 -21.67
C ALA A 17 -20.14 11.20 -22.24
N ALA A 18 -19.71 10.55 -23.33
CA ALA A 18 -20.38 9.36 -23.83
C ALA A 18 -20.43 8.25 -22.76
N ARG A 19 -21.57 7.56 -22.67
CA ARG A 19 -21.75 6.46 -21.70
C ARG A 19 -21.03 5.21 -22.19
N SER A 20 -20.55 4.37 -21.26
CA SER A 20 -19.90 3.08 -21.58
C SER A 20 -20.77 2.21 -22.50
N ALA A 21 -22.05 2.04 -22.19
CA ALA A 21 -22.99 1.30 -23.03
C ALA A 21 -23.19 1.89 -24.44
N GLU A 22 -23.11 3.22 -24.59
CA GLU A 22 -23.21 3.87 -25.91
C GLU A 22 -21.95 3.62 -26.75
N LEU A 23 -20.77 3.62 -26.11
CA LEU A 23 -19.51 3.32 -26.77
C LEU A 23 -19.44 1.85 -27.22
N GLU A 24 -19.90 0.92 -26.39
CA GLU A 24 -19.99 -0.52 -26.75
C GLU A 24 -20.90 -0.74 -27.97
N ALA A 25 -22.08 -0.11 -27.98
CA ALA A 25 -22.99 -0.18 -29.12
C ALA A 25 -22.35 0.38 -30.40
N LEU A 26 -21.65 1.51 -30.31
CA LEU A 26 -20.96 2.12 -31.46
C LEU A 26 -19.78 1.27 -31.96
N ILE A 27 -19.04 0.62 -31.07
CA ILE A 27 -17.98 -0.34 -31.44
C ILE A 27 -18.60 -1.52 -32.20
N GLY A 28 -19.73 -2.05 -31.73
CA GLY A 28 -20.46 -3.11 -32.42
C GLY A 28 -20.92 -2.69 -33.82
N GLU A 29 -21.54 -1.51 -33.95
CA GLU A 29 -21.97 -0.97 -35.24
C GLU A 29 -20.79 -0.72 -36.20
N ALA A 30 -19.69 -0.13 -35.72
CA ALA A 30 -18.49 0.11 -36.53
C ALA A 30 -17.81 -1.20 -36.96
N THR A 31 -17.84 -2.23 -36.12
CA THR A 31 -17.30 -3.56 -36.43
C THR A 31 -18.13 -4.24 -37.51
N ALA A 32 -19.46 -4.21 -37.39
CA ALA A 32 -20.36 -4.74 -38.42
C ALA A 32 -20.17 -4.01 -39.77
N GLU A 33 -20.00 -2.69 -39.75
CA GLU A 33 -19.74 -1.92 -40.97
C GLU A 33 -18.37 -2.27 -41.59
N ARG A 34 -17.34 -2.49 -40.76
CA ARG A 34 -16.03 -2.97 -41.23
C ARG A 34 -16.14 -4.35 -41.88
N GLU A 35 -16.90 -5.27 -41.31
CA GLU A 35 -17.14 -6.60 -41.87
C GLU A 35 -17.90 -6.53 -43.20
N ARG A 36 -18.91 -5.66 -43.29
CA ARG A 36 -19.63 -5.38 -44.54
C ARG A 36 -18.68 -4.87 -45.64
N LEU A 37 -17.79 -3.92 -45.31
CA LEU A 37 -16.78 -3.42 -46.24
C LEU A 37 -15.76 -4.50 -46.64
N SER A 38 -15.40 -5.39 -45.72
CA SER A 38 -14.55 -6.55 -46.01
C SER A 38 -15.18 -7.48 -47.05
N GLY A 39 -16.49 -7.76 -46.93
CA GLY A 39 -17.22 -8.54 -47.93
C GLY A 39 -17.25 -7.87 -49.31
N ILE A 40 -17.44 -6.53 -49.36
CA ILE A 40 -17.37 -5.77 -50.61
C ILE A 40 -15.97 -5.84 -51.23
N MET A 41 -14.92 -5.68 -50.43
CA MET A 41 -13.54 -5.78 -50.91
C MET A 41 -13.23 -7.16 -51.49
N ALA A 42 -13.67 -8.23 -50.82
CA ALA A 42 -13.49 -9.61 -51.28
C ALA A 42 -14.17 -9.82 -52.64
N GLN A 43 -15.45 -9.45 -52.77
CA GLN A 43 -16.18 -9.56 -54.03
C GLN A 43 -15.52 -8.73 -55.16
N ALA A 44 -15.12 -7.50 -54.86
CA ALA A 44 -14.48 -6.63 -55.85
C ALA A 44 -13.11 -7.15 -56.31
N ASN A 45 -12.36 -7.82 -55.42
CA ASN A 45 -11.13 -8.51 -55.79
C ASN A 45 -11.40 -9.71 -56.70
N ASP A 46 -12.43 -10.52 -56.40
CA ASP A 46 -12.80 -11.66 -57.23
C ASP A 46 -13.22 -11.21 -58.64
N ASP A 47 -14.02 -10.13 -58.72
CA ASP A 47 -14.43 -9.53 -59.99
C ASP A 47 -13.22 -8.99 -60.79
N ALA A 48 -12.26 -8.34 -60.13
CA ALA A 48 -11.06 -7.80 -60.80
C ALA A 48 -10.19 -8.90 -61.44
N LEU A 49 -10.26 -10.14 -60.92
CA LEU A 49 -9.53 -11.29 -61.42
C LEU A 49 -10.33 -12.13 -62.43
N ASN A 50 -11.62 -11.82 -62.66
CA ASN A 50 -12.49 -12.59 -63.52
C ASN A 50 -12.24 -12.30 -65.01
N LEU A 51 -11.57 -13.21 -65.70
CA LEU A 51 -11.26 -13.11 -67.14
C LEU A 51 -12.50 -13.11 -68.06
N GLY A 52 -13.68 -13.42 -67.53
CA GLY A 52 -14.95 -13.32 -68.26
C GLY A 52 -15.53 -11.90 -68.35
N LEU A 53 -14.96 -10.94 -67.62
CA LEU A 53 -15.35 -9.52 -67.65
C LEU A 53 -14.50 -8.71 -68.64
N SER A 54 -15.00 -7.53 -69.03
CA SER A 54 -14.22 -6.57 -69.82
C SER A 54 -13.05 -6.00 -69.00
N ASP A 55 -12.04 -5.48 -69.68
CA ASP A 55 -10.90 -4.81 -69.03
C ASP A 55 -11.36 -3.60 -68.19
N GLU A 56 -12.32 -2.83 -68.72
CA GLU A 56 -12.89 -1.68 -68.02
C GLU A 56 -13.63 -2.08 -66.73
N ASP A 57 -14.39 -3.18 -66.75
CA ASP A 57 -15.11 -3.67 -65.58
C ASP A 57 -14.15 -4.20 -64.51
N ARG A 58 -13.06 -4.88 -64.93
CA ARG A 58 -12.01 -5.36 -64.03
C ARG A 58 -11.27 -4.20 -63.35
N ASP A 59 -10.91 -3.17 -64.10
CA ASP A 59 -10.26 -1.97 -63.55
C ASP A 59 -11.19 -1.22 -62.57
N ALA A 60 -12.48 -1.10 -62.91
CA ALA A 60 -13.48 -0.53 -62.01
C ALA A 60 -13.68 -1.36 -60.73
N ALA A 61 -13.59 -2.70 -60.82
CA ALA A 61 -13.61 -3.59 -59.66
C ALA A 61 -12.35 -3.40 -58.79
N GLY A 62 -11.16 -3.29 -59.37
CA GLY A 62 -9.92 -2.98 -58.66
C GLY A 62 -10.00 -1.66 -57.89
N ALA A 63 -10.49 -0.59 -58.52
CA ALA A 63 -10.68 0.70 -57.87
C ALA A 63 -11.69 0.64 -56.70
N ARG A 64 -12.74 -0.19 -56.82
CA ARG A 64 -13.71 -0.45 -55.73
C ARG A 64 -13.05 -1.19 -54.57
N ALA A 65 -12.24 -2.20 -54.83
CA ALA A 65 -11.50 -2.95 -53.80
C ALA A 65 -10.54 -2.03 -53.02
N ASP A 66 -9.78 -1.18 -53.72
CA ASP A 66 -8.85 -0.23 -53.09
C ASP A 66 -9.56 0.84 -52.24
N ARG A 67 -10.76 1.26 -52.65
CA ARG A 67 -11.59 2.16 -51.83
C ARG A 67 -12.06 1.45 -50.57
N ALA A 68 -12.65 0.25 -50.71
CA ALA A 68 -13.11 -0.54 -49.57
C ALA A 68 -11.99 -0.84 -48.58
N ARG A 69 -10.78 -1.15 -49.06
CA ARG A 69 -9.58 -1.35 -48.21
C ARG A 69 -9.24 -0.11 -47.36
N ARG A 70 -9.28 1.09 -47.95
CA ARG A 70 -9.04 2.34 -47.21
C ARG A 70 -10.11 2.58 -46.15
N ASP A 71 -11.36 2.31 -46.48
CA ASP A 71 -12.48 2.47 -45.55
C ASP A 71 -12.40 1.46 -44.38
N ILE A 72 -12.00 0.21 -44.64
CA ILE A 72 -11.73 -0.81 -43.60
C ILE A 72 -10.64 -0.34 -42.63
N LEU A 73 -9.54 0.22 -43.14
CA LEU A 73 -8.45 0.75 -42.31
C LEU A 73 -8.90 1.94 -41.47
N ALA A 74 -9.65 2.87 -42.06
CA ALA A 74 -10.23 4.00 -41.35
C ALA A 74 -11.17 3.53 -40.22
N MET A 75 -12.06 2.57 -40.51
CA MET A 75 -12.99 2.03 -39.53
C MET A 75 -12.27 1.26 -38.42
N SER A 76 -11.22 0.51 -38.74
CA SER A 76 -10.39 -0.18 -37.74
C SER A 76 -9.72 0.79 -36.77
N LYS A 77 -9.25 1.94 -37.27
CA LYS A 77 -8.69 3.00 -36.42
C LYS A 77 -9.76 3.62 -35.52
N VAL A 78 -10.98 3.81 -36.03
CA VAL A 78 -12.10 4.33 -35.24
C VAL A 78 -12.47 3.34 -34.11
N VAL A 79 -12.56 2.05 -34.42
CA VAL A 79 -12.83 1.00 -33.42
C VAL A 79 -11.76 1.02 -32.32
N ALA A 80 -10.48 0.99 -32.67
CA ALA A 80 -9.39 1.00 -31.70
C ALA A 80 -9.41 2.26 -30.79
N ASN A 81 -9.75 3.41 -31.35
CA ASN A 81 -9.90 4.65 -30.58
C ASN A 81 -11.09 4.57 -29.61
N LEU A 82 -12.25 4.07 -30.07
CA LEU A 82 -13.43 3.91 -29.21
C LEU A 82 -13.19 2.89 -28.09
N GLU A 83 -12.49 1.80 -28.36
CA GLU A 83 -12.08 0.81 -27.35
C GLU A 83 -11.18 1.44 -26.28
N THR A 84 -10.23 2.29 -26.69
CA THR A 84 -9.37 3.04 -25.77
C THR A 84 -10.18 3.98 -24.87
N ILE A 85 -11.15 4.71 -25.45
CA ILE A 85 -12.04 5.61 -24.70
C ILE A 85 -12.93 4.82 -23.73
N LEU A 86 -13.50 3.69 -24.19
CA LEU A 86 -14.31 2.81 -23.36
C LEU A 86 -13.52 2.28 -22.15
N ALA A 87 -12.31 1.78 -22.38
CA ALA A 87 -11.44 1.29 -21.30
C ALA A 87 -11.15 2.38 -20.26
N ALA A 88 -10.81 3.59 -20.71
CA ALA A 88 -10.59 4.73 -19.82
C ALA A 88 -11.87 5.10 -19.04
N ARG A 89 -13.03 5.03 -19.69
CA ARG A 89 -14.32 5.34 -19.06
C ARG A 89 -14.69 4.32 -17.99
N VAL A 90 -14.62 3.03 -18.31
CA VAL A 90 -14.89 1.93 -17.37
C VAL A 90 -13.97 2.03 -16.15
N ALA A 91 -12.67 2.30 -16.36
CA ALA A 91 -11.73 2.49 -15.26
C ALA A 91 -12.08 3.71 -14.37
N SER A 92 -12.56 4.80 -14.96
CA SER A 92 -13.02 5.98 -14.21
C SER A 92 -14.29 5.69 -13.40
N GLU A 93 -15.29 5.05 -14.01
CA GLU A 93 -16.55 4.66 -13.36
C GLU A 93 -16.30 3.70 -12.19
N GLN A 94 -15.41 2.72 -12.35
CA GLN A 94 -15.00 1.83 -11.27
C GLN A 94 -14.32 2.59 -10.13
N LYS A 95 -13.41 3.51 -10.42
CA LYS A 95 -12.76 4.34 -9.38
C LYS A 95 -13.77 5.17 -8.61
N GLN A 96 -14.74 5.78 -9.30
CA GLN A 96 -15.80 6.56 -8.66
C GLN A 96 -16.71 5.68 -7.79
N ALA A 97 -17.10 4.50 -8.29
CA ALA A 97 -17.90 3.54 -7.51
C ALA A 97 -17.18 3.07 -6.25
N VAL A 98 -15.89 2.75 -6.35
CA VAL A 98 -15.04 2.38 -5.20
C VAL A 98 -14.92 3.54 -4.21
N ALA A 99 -14.72 4.76 -4.69
CA ALA A 99 -14.65 5.95 -3.84
C ALA A 99 -15.96 6.22 -3.10
N GLY A 100 -17.11 6.10 -3.79
CA GLY A 100 -18.43 6.22 -3.19
C GLY A 100 -18.67 5.18 -2.09
N ARG A 101 -18.45 3.89 -2.40
CA ARG A 101 -18.60 2.79 -1.43
C ARG A 101 -17.65 2.93 -0.24
N ARG A 102 -16.42 3.41 -0.45
CA ARG A 102 -15.49 3.71 0.63
C ARG A 102 -16.03 4.79 1.56
N GLY A 103 -16.66 5.84 1.03
CA GLY A 103 -17.28 6.89 1.83
C GLY A 103 -18.39 6.35 2.73
N GLU A 104 -19.29 5.53 2.19
CA GLU A 104 -20.38 4.89 2.94
C GLU A 104 -19.85 3.97 4.05
N LEU A 105 -18.86 3.13 3.75
CA LEU A 105 -18.26 2.23 4.74
C LEU A 105 -17.53 2.99 5.86
N LEU A 106 -16.86 4.10 5.55
CA LEU A 106 -16.21 4.93 6.55
C LEU A 106 -17.24 5.66 7.43
N ALA A 107 -18.32 6.17 6.85
CA ALA A 107 -19.42 6.77 7.60
C ALA A 107 -20.08 5.76 8.55
N GLU A 108 -20.34 4.54 8.09
CA GLU A 108 -20.90 3.48 8.91
C GLU A 108 -19.95 3.04 10.03
N ARG A 109 -18.65 2.90 9.73
CA ARG A 109 -17.62 2.66 10.74
C ARG A 109 -17.63 3.74 11.82
N ASP A 110 -17.68 5.01 11.42
CA ASP A 110 -17.64 6.13 12.36
C ASP A 110 -18.92 6.21 13.19
N ARG A 111 -20.08 5.86 12.61
CA ARG A 111 -21.36 5.70 13.33
C ARG A 111 -21.27 4.61 14.38
N ILE A 112 -20.79 3.42 14.03
CA ILE A 112 -20.60 2.29 14.97
C ILE A 112 -19.60 2.68 16.06
N ALA A 113 -18.49 3.33 15.70
CA ALA A 113 -17.49 3.78 16.67
C ALA A 113 -18.06 4.84 17.63
N ALA A 114 -18.94 5.73 17.17
CA ALA A 114 -19.62 6.70 18.02
C ALA A 114 -20.60 6.02 18.99
N ALA A 115 -21.40 5.06 18.51
CA ALA A 115 -22.31 4.28 19.35
C ALA A 115 -21.55 3.50 20.42
N LEU A 116 -20.46 2.81 20.04
CA LEU A 116 -19.59 2.12 20.98
C LEU A 116 -18.99 3.07 22.03
N ARG A 117 -18.52 4.25 21.64
CA ARG A 117 -18.00 5.25 22.60
C ARG A 117 -19.06 5.75 23.57
N ALA A 118 -20.32 5.84 23.13
CA ALA A 118 -21.42 6.32 23.96
C ALA A 118 -21.94 5.23 24.92
N GLU A 119 -22.14 4.01 24.43
CA GLU A 119 -22.85 2.96 25.18
C GLU A 119 -21.92 2.05 25.99
N TRP A 120 -20.69 1.84 25.51
CA TRP A 120 -19.79 0.86 26.11
C TRP A 120 -19.41 1.16 27.56
N PRO A 121 -19.10 2.41 27.97
CA PRO A 121 -18.72 2.69 29.37
C PRO A 121 -19.79 2.25 30.38
N ASP A 122 -21.06 2.45 30.08
CA ASP A 122 -22.17 2.06 30.94
C ASP A 122 -22.34 0.53 30.99
N ILE A 123 -22.18 -0.14 29.84
CA ILE A 123 -22.19 -1.60 29.75
C ILE A 123 -21.02 -2.19 30.56
N GLU A 124 -19.82 -1.63 30.39
CA GLU A 124 -18.60 -2.02 31.10
C GLU A 124 -18.80 -1.89 32.61
N ALA A 125 -19.27 -0.73 33.09
CA ALA A 125 -19.55 -0.48 34.50
C ALA A 125 -20.57 -1.49 35.07
N ARG A 126 -21.62 -1.81 34.31
CA ARG A 126 -22.64 -2.78 34.71
C ARG A 126 -22.08 -4.20 34.80
N ILE A 127 -21.27 -4.62 33.83
CA ILE A 127 -20.63 -5.94 33.85
C ILE A 127 -19.67 -6.04 35.05
N VAL A 128 -18.80 -5.04 35.26
CA VAL A 128 -17.87 -5.01 36.39
C VAL A 128 -18.62 -5.07 37.73
N SER A 129 -19.73 -4.33 37.86
CA SER A 129 -20.57 -4.35 39.05
C SER A 129 -21.15 -5.75 39.32
N LEU A 130 -21.67 -6.43 38.30
CA LEU A 130 -22.19 -7.79 38.43
C LEU A 130 -21.10 -8.79 38.82
N LEU A 131 -19.94 -8.74 38.16
CA LEU A 131 -18.82 -9.64 38.45
C LEU A 131 -18.27 -9.42 39.87
N SER A 132 -18.21 -8.16 40.33
CA SER A 132 -17.84 -7.81 41.71
C SER A 132 -18.83 -8.35 42.74
N ALA A 133 -20.12 -8.29 42.44
CA ALA A 133 -21.17 -8.84 43.32
C ALA A 133 -21.07 -10.36 43.41
N VAL A 134 -20.83 -11.05 42.29
CA VAL A 134 -20.60 -12.50 42.25
C VAL A 134 -19.39 -12.90 43.10
N THR A 135 -18.24 -12.25 42.92
CA THR A 135 -17.03 -12.58 43.69
C THR A 135 -17.18 -12.28 45.18
N SER A 136 -17.87 -11.19 45.52
CA SER A 136 -18.17 -10.83 46.91
C SER A 136 -19.10 -11.85 47.57
N ASN A 137 -20.16 -12.26 46.86
CA ASN A 137 -21.08 -13.30 47.33
C ASN A 137 -20.37 -14.64 47.53
N ALA A 138 -19.58 -15.10 46.56
CA ALA A 138 -18.81 -16.34 46.67
C ALA A 138 -17.82 -16.30 47.86
N SER A 139 -17.18 -15.14 48.10
CA SER A 139 -16.29 -14.95 49.24
C SER A 139 -17.05 -14.98 50.58
N ALA A 140 -18.23 -14.36 50.64
CA ALA A 140 -19.08 -14.36 51.84
C ALA A 140 -19.63 -15.75 52.16
N MET A 141 -20.10 -16.51 51.14
CA MET A 141 -20.53 -17.90 51.30
C MET A 141 -19.40 -18.76 51.86
N LYS A 142 -18.19 -18.63 51.30
CA LYS A 142 -17.01 -19.34 51.79
C LYS A 142 -16.66 -18.98 53.23
N ALA A 143 -16.74 -17.70 53.60
CA ALA A 143 -16.49 -17.25 54.97
C ALA A 143 -17.54 -17.78 55.97
N ALA A 144 -18.77 -17.98 55.52
CA ALA A 144 -19.86 -18.58 56.29
C ALA A 144 -19.82 -20.13 56.31
N GLY A 145 -18.85 -20.77 55.63
CA GLY A 145 -18.78 -22.23 55.53
C GLY A 145 -19.83 -22.85 54.59
N ILE A 146 -20.44 -22.05 53.73
CA ILE A 146 -21.42 -22.49 52.73
C ILE A 146 -20.66 -22.84 51.44
N TYR A 147 -20.70 -24.10 51.04
CA TYR A 147 -19.99 -24.64 49.86
C TYR A 147 -20.96 -25.04 48.73
N GLU A 148 -22.05 -24.30 48.59
CA GLU A 148 -23.02 -24.48 47.49
C GLU A 148 -22.57 -23.78 46.20
N ALA A 149 -23.33 -23.96 45.12
CA ALA A 149 -23.10 -23.28 43.86
C ALA A 149 -23.16 -21.75 44.05
N ASP A 150 -22.16 -21.03 43.57
CA ASP A 150 -22.13 -19.57 43.65
C ASP A 150 -23.20 -18.92 42.76
N ALA A 151 -23.41 -17.61 42.92
CA ALA A 151 -24.40 -16.87 42.16
C ALA A 151 -24.25 -16.99 40.63
N GLU A 152 -23.03 -17.14 40.11
CA GLU A 152 -22.81 -17.33 38.66
C GLU A 152 -23.20 -18.75 38.23
N ALA A 153 -22.82 -19.77 38.98
CA ALA A 153 -23.18 -21.15 38.74
C ALA A 153 -24.71 -21.32 38.74
N VAL A 154 -25.39 -20.75 39.74
CA VAL A 154 -26.85 -20.74 39.83
C VAL A 154 -27.49 -20.03 38.63
N ALA A 155 -27.01 -18.84 38.25
CA ALA A 155 -27.55 -18.10 37.12
C ALA A 155 -27.39 -18.83 35.77
N ARG A 156 -26.41 -19.74 35.67
CA ARG A 156 -26.10 -20.49 34.44
C ARG A 156 -26.62 -21.93 34.45
N ASP A 157 -27.37 -22.33 35.48
CA ASP A 157 -27.81 -23.72 35.70
C ASP A 157 -26.61 -24.70 35.63
N LEU A 158 -25.56 -24.36 36.36
CA LEU A 158 -24.33 -25.13 36.51
C LEU A 158 -24.13 -25.54 37.97
N PRO A 159 -23.57 -26.73 38.23
CA PRO A 159 -23.10 -27.08 39.56
C PRO A 159 -21.92 -26.19 39.99
N GLY A 160 -21.63 -26.15 41.29
CA GLY A 160 -20.57 -25.28 41.84
C GLY A 160 -19.15 -25.55 41.33
N ASN A 161 -18.91 -26.71 40.72
CA ASN A 161 -17.65 -27.04 40.05
C ASN A 161 -17.62 -26.64 38.56
N PHE A 162 -18.70 -26.03 38.04
CA PHE A 162 -18.86 -25.58 36.66
C PHE A 162 -18.68 -26.69 35.61
N THR A 163 -18.97 -27.96 35.96
CA THR A 163 -18.96 -29.07 34.99
C THR A 163 -20.38 -29.54 34.65
N LYS A 164 -20.70 -29.63 33.36
CA LYS A 164 -21.98 -30.21 32.89
C LYS A 164 -21.67 -31.32 31.89
N GLY A 165 -21.86 -32.57 32.30
CA GLY A 165 -21.36 -33.73 31.57
C GLY A 165 -19.82 -33.77 31.58
N SER A 166 -19.20 -33.87 30.40
CA SER A 166 -17.75 -33.85 30.22
C SER A 166 -17.16 -32.45 29.96
N LEU A 167 -17.99 -31.41 29.94
CA LEU A 167 -17.59 -30.04 29.61
C LEU A 167 -17.34 -29.22 30.87
N LEU A 168 -16.16 -28.59 30.94
CA LEU A 168 -15.82 -27.60 31.96
C LEU A 168 -16.09 -26.18 31.43
N PHE A 169 -16.97 -25.46 32.11
CA PHE A 169 -17.31 -24.08 31.76
C PHE A 169 -16.40 -23.11 32.49
N ARG A 170 -15.87 -22.13 31.76
CA ARG A 170 -15.10 -21.03 32.37
C ARG A 170 -16.03 -20.12 33.16
N GLN A 171 -15.59 -19.70 34.33
CA GLN A 171 -16.26 -18.69 35.15
C GLN A 171 -16.07 -17.30 34.51
N LEU A 172 -17.16 -16.55 34.37
CA LEU A 172 -17.14 -15.16 33.90
C LEU A 172 -16.38 -14.27 34.87
N SER A 173 -16.49 -14.53 36.18
CA SER A 173 -15.68 -13.85 37.19
C SER A 173 -14.16 -14.01 37.01
N LYS A 174 -13.70 -14.94 36.16
CA LYS A 174 -12.27 -15.18 35.88
C LYS A 174 -11.81 -14.72 34.50
N ILE A 175 -12.67 -14.14 33.66
CA ILE A 175 -12.28 -13.66 32.33
C ILE A 175 -11.62 -12.28 32.42
N ALA A 176 -10.74 -11.96 31.47
CA ALA A 176 -10.21 -10.60 31.34
C ALA A 176 -11.18 -9.76 30.49
N LEU A 177 -11.73 -8.69 31.06
CA LEU A 177 -12.52 -7.69 30.33
C LEU A 177 -11.61 -6.51 30.01
N PRO A 178 -11.31 -6.20 28.73
CA PRO A 178 -10.56 -5.00 28.39
C PRO A 178 -11.39 -3.74 28.66
N SER A 179 -10.75 -2.68 29.18
CA SER A 179 -11.41 -1.40 29.39
C SER A 179 -11.37 -0.55 28.13
N PHE A 180 -12.51 0.01 27.74
CA PHE A 180 -12.56 1.05 26.69
C PHE A 180 -12.14 2.42 27.23
N ALA A 181 -12.33 2.68 28.52
CA ALA A 181 -12.00 3.96 29.13
C ALA A 181 -10.48 4.19 29.21
N ASN A 182 -9.73 3.13 29.54
CA ASN A 182 -8.30 3.26 29.88
C ASN A 182 -7.34 2.71 28.82
N GLY A 183 -7.83 2.36 27.62
CA GLY A 183 -7.06 2.08 26.37
C GLY A 183 -6.10 0.88 26.37
N HIS A 184 -5.55 0.51 27.53
CA HIS A 184 -4.55 -0.54 27.73
C HIS A 184 -4.77 -1.31 29.04
N GLU A 185 -5.73 -0.92 29.88
CA GLU A 185 -6.03 -1.58 31.15
C GLU A 185 -7.19 -2.57 31.02
N LEU A 186 -7.26 -3.51 31.96
CA LEU A 186 -8.41 -4.39 32.13
C LEU A 186 -9.46 -3.68 32.99
N ALA A 187 -10.71 -3.73 32.57
CA ALA A 187 -11.87 -3.39 33.40
C ALA A 187 -12.14 -4.50 34.45
N TRP A 188 -11.82 -5.75 34.12
CA TRP A 188 -11.97 -6.90 35.02
C TRP A 188 -10.90 -7.98 34.79
N PRO A 189 -10.36 -8.61 35.86
CA PRO A 189 -10.34 -8.06 37.22
C PRO A 189 -9.65 -6.69 37.18
N ALA A 190 -10.09 -5.76 38.04
CA ALA A 190 -9.44 -4.46 38.11
C ALA A 190 -7.96 -4.71 38.39
N PRO A 191 -7.02 -4.18 37.58
CA PRO A 191 -5.62 -4.42 37.78
C PRO A 191 -5.27 -3.97 39.19
N GLU A 192 -4.71 -4.88 39.99
CA GLU A 192 -4.00 -4.51 41.20
C GLU A 192 -2.85 -3.63 40.75
N ARG A 193 -3.07 -2.31 40.72
CA ARG A 193 -2.04 -1.37 40.29
C ARG A 193 -0.81 -1.65 41.14
N PRO A 194 0.31 -2.14 40.57
CA PRO A 194 1.52 -2.25 41.36
C PRO A 194 1.82 -0.84 41.88
N ALA A 195 2.15 -0.74 43.18
CA ALA A 195 2.39 0.53 43.86
C ALA A 195 3.20 1.48 42.96
N LYS A 196 2.90 2.79 42.98
CA LYS A 196 3.46 3.90 42.15
C LYS A 196 4.94 3.76 41.70
N HIS A 197 5.76 3.05 42.48
CA HIS A 197 7.14 2.68 42.19
C HIS A 197 7.39 2.08 40.79
N TRP A 198 6.49 1.24 40.26
CA TRP A 198 6.72 0.58 38.96
C TRP A 198 6.61 1.57 37.78
N THR A 199 5.58 2.43 37.80
CA THR A 199 5.38 3.47 36.79
C THR A 199 6.51 4.51 36.79
N GLU A 200 7.05 4.84 37.96
CA GLU A 200 8.21 5.73 38.10
C GLU A 200 9.49 5.09 37.55
N GLN A 201 9.74 3.81 37.85
CA GLN A 201 10.88 3.06 37.31
C GLN A 201 10.85 2.94 35.77
N VAL A 202 9.69 2.66 35.19
CA VAL A 202 9.54 2.55 33.72
C VAL A 202 9.72 3.93 33.05
N ALA A 203 9.16 5.00 33.63
CA ALA A 203 9.34 6.35 33.12
C ALA A 203 10.81 6.80 33.18
N GLU A 204 11.52 6.48 34.25
CA GLU A 204 12.93 6.79 34.42
C GLU A 204 13.82 5.96 33.46
N GLY A 205 13.51 4.68 33.27
CA GLY A 205 14.18 3.82 32.29
C GLY A 205 14.04 4.36 30.86
N ARG A 206 12.84 4.82 30.48
CA ARG A 206 12.59 5.42 29.15
C ARG A 206 13.32 6.74 28.95
N LYS A 207 13.39 7.59 29.98
CA LYS A 207 14.20 8.83 29.94
C LYS A 207 15.68 8.53 29.71
N ARG A 208 16.24 7.55 30.42
CA ARG A 208 17.65 7.13 30.26
C ARG A 208 17.93 6.59 28.85
N GLN A 209 17.02 5.82 28.27
CA GLN A 209 17.16 5.35 26.89
C GLN A 209 17.14 6.49 25.87
N VAL A 210 16.20 7.43 26.00
CA VAL A 210 16.13 8.60 25.10
C VAL A 210 17.37 9.48 25.22
N GLU A 211 17.90 9.68 26.42
CA GLU A 211 19.14 10.41 26.63
C GLU A 211 20.35 9.68 26.05
N ALA A 212 20.43 8.35 26.21
CA ALA A 212 21.48 7.54 25.61
C ALA A 212 21.45 7.61 24.07
N GLN A 213 20.25 7.49 23.48
CA GLN A 213 20.06 7.63 22.04
C GLN A 213 20.47 9.02 21.55
N ARG A 214 20.02 10.09 22.23
CA ARG A 214 20.42 11.46 21.87
C ARG A 214 21.91 11.70 21.98
N ARG A 215 22.60 11.05 22.94
CA ARG A 215 24.06 11.11 23.03
C ARG A 215 24.73 10.37 21.89
N GLN A 216 24.21 9.20 21.49
CA GLN A 216 24.70 8.47 20.33
C GLN A 216 24.48 9.26 19.03
N ASP A 217 23.27 9.77 18.80
CA ASP A 217 22.94 10.56 17.61
C ASP A 217 23.81 11.84 17.52
N ARG A 218 24.09 12.48 18.66
CA ARG A 218 24.99 13.65 18.72
C ARG A 218 26.44 13.25 18.44
N ALA A 219 26.94 12.16 19.03
CA ALA A 219 28.28 11.66 18.77
C ALA A 219 28.47 11.22 17.31
N GLU A 220 27.45 10.59 16.71
CA GLU A 220 27.44 10.29 15.28
C GLU A 220 27.45 11.58 14.46
N ALA A 221 26.56 12.53 14.73
CA ALA A 221 26.53 13.81 14.01
C ALA A 221 27.85 14.59 14.09
N GLU A 222 28.54 14.57 15.24
CA GLU A 222 29.87 15.15 15.42
C GLU A 222 30.97 14.38 14.68
N ALA A 223 30.81 13.06 14.49
CA ALA A 223 31.74 12.23 13.71
C ALA A 223 31.62 12.44 12.19
N TRP A 224 30.51 13.01 11.72
CA TRP A 224 30.26 13.38 10.33
C TRP A 224 30.60 14.85 10.07
N ALA A 225 31.87 15.14 9.77
CA ALA A 225 32.29 16.47 9.36
C ALA A 225 32.13 16.67 7.83
N GLY A 226 31.83 17.92 7.43
CA GLY A 226 31.86 18.33 6.02
C GLY A 226 33.31 18.52 5.58
N TYR A 227 33.71 17.91 4.48
CA TYR A 227 35.04 18.06 3.91
C TYR A 227 34.96 18.53 2.47
N SER A 228 35.86 19.43 2.08
CA SER A 228 36.05 19.82 0.69
C SER A 228 37.15 18.96 0.08
N VAL A 229 36.90 18.47 -1.14
CA VAL A 229 37.87 17.66 -1.88
C VAL A 229 38.29 18.42 -3.12
N SER A 230 39.60 18.63 -3.26
CA SER A 230 40.15 19.29 -4.46
C SER A 230 40.01 18.37 -5.69
N ALA A 231 39.63 18.93 -6.85
CA ALA A 231 39.36 18.14 -8.06
C ALA A 231 40.57 17.40 -8.65
N GLY A 232 41.79 17.69 -8.17
CA GLY A 232 42.99 16.94 -8.55
C GLY A 232 43.04 15.53 -7.97
N ALA A 233 42.35 15.27 -6.85
CA ALA A 233 42.42 13.99 -6.14
C ALA A 233 41.52 12.88 -6.73
N ILE A 234 40.52 13.23 -7.54
CA ILE A 234 39.51 12.26 -8.05
C ILE A 234 39.92 11.66 -9.40
N LYS A 235 41.03 12.11 -10.02
CA LYS A 235 41.44 11.69 -11.37
C LYS A 235 42.39 10.50 -11.45
N GLN A 236 42.71 9.83 -10.34
CA GLN A 236 43.53 8.63 -10.39
C GLN A 236 42.73 7.43 -9.86
N MET A 237 42.41 6.50 -10.76
CA MET A 237 42.15 5.11 -10.39
C MET A 237 43.45 4.58 -9.80
N THR A 238 43.59 4.67 -8.48
CA THR A 238 44.74 4.08 -7.81
C THR A 238 44.41 2.61 -7.56
N GLU A 239 45.06 1.73 -8.31
CA GLU A 239 45.07 0.30 -8.00
C GLU A 239 45.80 0.12 -6.67
N VAL A 240 45.07 -0.14 -5.59
CA VAL A 240 45.66 -0.34 -4.28
C VAL A 240 45.82 -1.84 -4.06
N LYS A 241 47.06 -2.29 -3.88
CA LYS A 241 47.35 -3.67 -3.47
C LYS A 241 47.11 -3.81 -1.98
N GLY A 242 46.09 -4.57 -1.62
CA GLY A 242 45.76 -4.91 -0.24
C GLY A 242 46.08 -6.37 0.05
N ARG A 243 46.76 -6.63 1.16
CA ARG A 243 46.98 -7.99 1.66
C ARG A 243 45.81 -8.40 2.54
N ASP A 244 45.11 -9.47 2.17
CA ASP A 244 44.00 -9.99 2.96
C ASP A 244 44.52 -10.47 4.34
N PRO A 245 44.00 -9.93 5.45
CA PRO A 245 44.52 -10.22 6.79
C PRO A 245 44.26 -11.66 7.26
N LYS A 246 43.37 -12.42 6.61
CA LYS A 246 43.12 -13.84 6.94
C LYS A 246 43.87 -14.81 6.03
N SER A 247 44.06 -14.47 4.76
CA SER A 247 44.67 -15.37 3.78
C SER A 247 46.13 -15.01 3.42
N GLY A 248 46.58 -13.79 3.72
CA GLY A 248 47.96 -13.34 3.45
C GLY A 248 48.29 -13.11 1.98
N VAL A 249 47.32 -13.23 1.08
CA VAL A 249 47.49 -13.03 -0.37
C VAL A 249 47.32 -11.56 -0.71
N GLU A 250 48.21 -11.03 -1.57
CA GLU A 250 48.05 -9.69 -2.14
C GLU A 250 47.02 -9.72 -3.26
N THR A 251 45.95 -8.95 -3.12
CA THR A 251 44.93 -8.76 -4.15
C THR A 251 44.86 -7.29 -4.50
N GLY A 252 44.93 -6.99 -5.81
CA GLY A 252 44.70 -5.65 -6.33
C GLY A 252 43.20 -5.36 -6.32
N PHE A 253 42.78 -4.30 -5.64
CA PHE A 253 41.42 -3.82 -5.71
C PHE A 253 41.42 -2.47 -6.43
N THR A 254 40.55 -2.36 -7.44
CA THR A 254 40.25 -1.09 -8.09
C THR A 254 39.12 -0.43 -7.29
N LEU A 255 39.44 0.61 -6.52
CA LEU A 255 38.43 1.38 -5.82
C LEU A 255 37.75 2.34 -6.80
N TYR A 256 36.47 2.12 -7.08
CA TYR A 256 35.67 3.10 -7.79
C TYR A 256 35.29 4.23 -6.82
N PRO A 257 35.14 5.48 -7.27
CA PRO A 257 34.72 6.60 -6.40
C PRO A 257 33.38 6.34 -5.68
N GLU A 258 32.54 5.47 -6.24
CA GLU A 258 31.27 5.02 -5.65
C GLU A 258 31.40 3.96 -4.54
N ASP A 259 32.57 3.33 -4.38
CA ASP A 259 32.83 2.37 -3.28
C ASP A 259 33.31 3.04 -1.98
N ILE A 260 33.45 4.37 -1.97
CA ILE A 260 33.63 5.15 -0.74
C ILE A 260 32.26 5.23 -0.04
N ILE A 261 31.92 4.17 0.70
CA ILE A 261 30.69 4.07 1.48
C ILE A 261 30.60 5.28 2.42
N GLY A 262 29.65 6.18 2.12
CA GLY A 262 29.27 7.31 2.99
C GLY A 262 29.34 8.72 2.38
N ALA A 263 29.74 8.90 1.12
CA ALA A 263 29.78 10.23 0.52
C ALA A 263 28.40 10.66 -0.03
N PHE A 264 27.68 11.51 0.70
CA PHE A 264 26.51 12.21 0.17
C PHE A 264 26.97 13.44 -0.60
N ARG A 265 26.62 13.51 -1.89
CA ARG A 265 26.89 14.68 -2.75
C ARG A 265 25.81 15.72 -2.50
N THR A 266 26.16 16.81 -1.81
CA THR A 266 25.26 17.96 -1.61
C THR A 266 25.58 19.02 -2.67
N ASP A 267 24.66 19.19 -3.61
CA ASP A 267 24.58 20.19 -4.67
C ASP A 267 25.63 20.22 -5.79
N ASN A 268 25.11 20.46 -7.00
CA ASN A 268 25.81 20.28 -8.28
C ASN A 268 26.85 21.36 -8.61
N SER A 269 27.14 22.29 -7.70
CA SER A 269 28.05 23.41 -7.95
C SER A 269 29.16 23.60 -6.90
N ALA A 270 29.24 22.77 -5.85
CA ALA A 270 30.33 22.86 -4.85
C ALA A 270 30.90 21.49 -4.47
N ARG A 271 32.24 21.41 -4.38
CA ARG A 271 33.05 20.19 -4.16
C ARG A 271 33.04 19.75 -2.69
N THR A 272 31.87 19.56 -2.11
CA THR A 272 31.72 19.27 -0.68
C THR A 272 31.11 17.90 -0.50
N ILE A 273 31.78 17.04 0.27
CA ILE A 273 31.27 15.73 0.64
C ILE A 273 31.30 15.60 2.17
N ARG A 274 30.27 15.00 2.74
CA ARG A 274 30.32 14.58 4.15
C ARG A 274 31.06 13.25 4.22
N LEU A 275 32.06 13.17 5.09
CA LEU A 275 32.81 11.95 5.35
C LEU A 275 32.80 11.69 6.84
N HIS A 276 32.71 10.41 7.21
CA HIS A 276 33.01 9.99 8.56
C HIS A 276 34.50 10.24 8.86
N ALA A 277 34.86 10.64 10.08
CA ALA A 277 36.25 10.97 10.45
C ALA A 277 37.27 9.87 10.05
N ASN A 278 36.93 8.60 10.28
CA ASN A 278 37.76 7.45 9.88
C ASN A 278 37.96 7.33 8.35
N ALA A 279 36.97 7.72 7.55
CA ALA A 279 37.06 7.72 6.10
C ALA A 279 37.93 8.87 5.59
N ALA A 280 37.80 10.07 6.18
CA ALA A 280 38.66 11.21 5.88
C ALA A 280 40.14 10.91 6.20
N GLU A 281 40.42 10.26 7.33
CA GLU A 281 41.79 9.88 7.69
C GLU A 281 42.37 8.83 6.73
N ARG A 282 41.59 7.82 6.33
CA ARG A 282 42.00 6.83 5.32
C ARG A 282 42.34 7.48 3.98
N LEU A 283 41.51 8.41 3.51
CA LEU A 283 41.77 9.11 2.25
C LEU A 283 43.01 10.00 2.31
N ARG A 284 43.28 10.68 3.44
CA ARG A 284 44.53 11.42 3.63
C ARG A 284 45.76 10.51 3.56
N ARG A 285 45.70 9.31 4.17
CA ARG A 285 46.80 8.33 4.09
C ARG A 285 47.06 7.84 2.65
N LEU A 286 46.03 7.85 1.80
CA LEU A 286 46.14 7.53 0.37
C LEU A 286 46.58 8.74 -0.49
N GLY A 287 46.96 9.86 0.13
CA GLY A 287 47.47 11.04 -0.56
C GLY A 287 46.41 12.01 -1.06
N ALA A 288 45.13 11.81 -0.71
CA ALA A 288 44.08 12.77 -1.06
C ALA A 288 44.20 14.05 -0.22
N SER A 289 44.20 15.21 -0.89
CA SER A 289 44.11 16.51 -0.21
C SER A 289 42.66 16.81 0.15
N ILE A 290 42.36 16.72 1.46
CA ILE A 290 41.02 16.86 2.03
C ILE A 290 41.09 17.84 3.20
N GLU A 291 40.40 18.96 3.06
CA GLU A 291 40.33 20.01 4.08
C GLU A 291 38.92 20.07 4.68
N PRO A 292 38.78 20.19 6.01
CA PRO A 292 37.49 20.38 6.65
C PRO A 292 36.86 21.70 6.16
N VAL A 293 35.57 21.67 5.86
CA VAL A 293 34.81 22.89 5.58
C VAL A 293 34.38 23.47 6.91
N SER A 294 34.89 24.66 7.23
CA SER A 294 34.49 25.44 8.40
C SER A 294 33.06 25.93 8.30
#